data_AF-A0ABD5ECE5-F1
#
_entry.id   AF-A0ABD5ECE5-F1
#
_cell.length_a   1.000
_cell.length_b   1.000
_cell.length_c   1.000
_cell.angle_alpha   90.00
_cell.angle_beta   90.00
_cell.angle_gamma   90.00
#
_symmetry.space_group_name_H-M   'P 1'
#
loop_
_entity.id
_entity.type
_entity.pdbx_description
1 polymer ?
#
loop_
_entity_poly.entity_id
_entity_poly.type
_entity_poly.pdbx_seq_one_letter_code
_entity_poly.pdbx_strand_id
1 'polypeptide(L)'
;MTEGDVATAPATPAPDHDPVVDRLAEGLAARDVPLAGARVLLLGLPECRDGEASAVPPLAALLHAAGALVRAVAPHAATAAHPAGLLCVPLTARELSEADAVVLLATPGEAERPLVERWAAYVHDARPAPRTPRT
;
A
#
# COMPACT_ATOMS: atom_id res chain seq x y z
N MET A 1 -13.35 48.82 -2.13
CA MET A 1 -12.27 48.30 -2.99
C MET A 1 -11.42 47.43 -2.07
N THR A 2 -11.80 46.15 -1.93
CA THR A 2 -11.09 44.94 -2.47
C THR A 2 -9.78 44.76 -1.70
N GLU A 3 -9.45 43.66 -1.01
CA GLU A 3 -9.68 42.21 -1.12
C GLU A 3 -9.66 41.65 0.34
N GLY A 4 -10.36 40.59 0.74
CA GLY A 4 -10.35 39.28 0.10
C GLY A 4 -9.19 38.45 0.65
N ASP A 5 -9.22 38.09 1.94
CA ASP A 5 -8.42 36.97 2.45
C ASP A 5 -9.31 36.12 3.36
N VAL A 6 -10.05 35.21 2.71
CA VAL A 6 -10.73 34.13 3.42
C VAL A 6 -9.62 33.18 3.84
N ALA A 7 -9.17 33.36 5.08
CA ALA A 7 -8.33 32.43 5.80
C ALA A 7 -8.90 31.02 5.63
N THR A 8 -8.28 30.24 4.74
CA THR A 8 -8.57 28.82 4.63
C THR A 8 -8.12 28.20 5.94
N ALA A 9 -9.10 27.66 6.66
CA ALA A 9 -8.97 27.03 7.95
C ALA A 9 -7.80 26.02 7.98
N PRO A 10 -7.12 25.84 9.13
CA PRO A 10 -6.19 24.75 9.27
C PRO A 10 -6.95 23.43 9.07
N ALA A 11 -6.57 22.69 8.02
CA ALA A 11 -7.02 21.33 7.84
C ALA A 11 -6.69 20.53 9.11
N THR A 12 -7.73 19.86 9.59
CA THR A 12 -7.83 18.88 10.67
C THR A 12 -6.52 18.08 10.90
N PRO A 13 -6.16 17.71 12.15
CA PRO A 13 -4.93 16.96 12.42
C PRO A 13 -4.86 15.71 11.53
N ALA A 14 -3.90 15.70 10.61
CA ALA A 14 -3.60 14.55 9.76
C ALA A 14 -3.25 13.36 10.68
N PRO A 15 -3.82 12.17 10.44
CA PRO A 15 -3.38 10.99 11.17
C PRO A 15 -1.91 10.75 10.82
N ASP A 16 -1.09 10.50 11.85
CA ASP A 16 0.17 9.77 11.81
C ASP A 16 0.77 9.58 10.39
N HIS A 17 1.60 10.54 9.95
CA HIS A 17 2.32 10.45 8.66
C HIS A 17 3.19 9.19 8.62
N ASP A 18 2.84 8.26 7.74
CA ASP A 18 3.70 7.15 7.38
C ASP A 18 4.44 7.51 6.08
N PRO A 19 5.78 7.53 6.08
CA PRO A 19 6.57 7.91 4.90
C PRO A 19 6.29 7.02 3.69
N VAL A 20 5.79 5.79 3.89
CA VAL A 20 5.36 4.89 2.80
C VAL A 20 4.14 5.46 2.08
N VAL A 21 3.17 6.00 2.83
CA VAL A 21 1.95 6.59 2.25
C VAL A 21 2.28 7.85 1.47
N ASP A 22 3.15 8.71 2.01
CA ASP A 22 3.58 9.93 1.34
C ASP A 22 4.31 9.63 0.02
N ARG A 23 5.25 8.69 0.04
CA ARG A 23 5.98 8.27 -1.17
C ARG A 23 5.11 7.57 -2.19
N LEU A 24 4.11 6.81 -1.73
CA LEU A 24 3.12 6.22 -2.61
C LEU A 24 2.28 7.31 -3.28
N ALA A 25 1.81 8.30 -2.52
CA ALA A 25 1.04 9.43 -3.03
C ALA A 25 1.85 10.25 -4.04
N GLU A 26 3.11 10.58 -3.75
CA GLU A 26 4.01 11.27 -4.67
C GLU A 26 4.20 10.47 -5.98
N GLY A 27 4.44 9.17 -5.87
CA GLY A 27 4.69 8.30 -7.03
C GLY A 27 3.47 8.08 -7.93
N LEU A 28 2.28 8.08 -7.34
CA LEU A 28 0.99 8.05 -8.05
C LEU A 28 0.66 9.40 -8.68
N ALA A 29 0.88 10.51 -7.95
CA ALA A 29 0.65 11.86 -8.47
C ALA A 29 1.55 12.16 -9.68
N ALA A 30 2.80 11.69 -9.68
CA ALA A 30 3.70 11.77 -10.84
C ALA A 30 3.20 11.00 -12.08
N ARG A 31 2.15 10.19 -11.94
CA ARG A 31 1.49 9.43 -13.00
C ARG A 31 0.07 9.91 -13.27
N ASP A 32 -0.32 11.07 -12.74
CA ASP A 32 -1.67 11.63 -12.79
C ASP A 32 -2.75 10.71 -12.16
N VAL A 33 -2.35 9.82 -11.25
CA VAL A 33 -3.25 8.95 -10.50
C VAL A 33 -3.41 9.48 -9.08
N PRO A 34 -4.62 9.81 -8.61
CA PRO A 34 -4.83 10.18 -7.22
C PRO A 34 -4.74 8.95 -6.30
N LEU A 35 -4.18 9.10 -5.10
CA LEU A 35 -4.17 8.03 -4.09
C LEU A 35 -5.60 7.61 -3.67
N ALA A 36 -6.52 8.59 -3.60
CA ALA A 36 -7.93 8.32 -3.35
C ALA A 36 -8.55 7.58 -4.55
N GLY A 37 -9.08 6.39 -4.30
CA GLY A 37 -9.63 5.50 -5.32
C GLY A 37 -8.61 4.59 -6.00
N ALA A 38 -7.30 4.79 -5.77
CA ALA A 38 -6.26 3.94 -6.32
C ALA A 38 -6.33 2.52 -5.74
N ARG A 39 -6.17 1.52 -6.60
CA ARG A 39 -6.06 0.11 -6.24
C ARG A 39 -4.63 -0.19 -5.83
N VAL A 40 -4.41 -0.46 -4.55
CA VAL A 40 -3.10 -0.71 -3.97
C VAL A 40 -2.99 -2.17 -3.54
N LEU A 41 -2.00 -2.88 -4.06
CA LEU A 41 -1.68 -4.24 -3.65
C LEU A 41 -0.51 -4.24 -2.67
N LEU A 42 -0.70 -4.86 -1.50
CA LEU A 42 0.37 -5.08 -0.52
C LEU A 42 0.96 -6.48 -0.72
N LEU A 43 2.23 -6.57 -1.08
CA LEU A 43 2.95 -7.83 -1.29
C LEU A 43 4.00 -8.06 -0.22
N GLY A 44 4.19 -9.31 0.22
CA GLY A 44 5.17 -9.66 1.25
C GLY A 44 4.59 -9.69 2.66
N LEU A 45 3.30 -10.00 2.79
CA LEU A 45 2.66 -10.28 4.06
C LEU A 45 3.03 -11.72 4.46
N PRO A 46 3.71 -11.95 5.60
CA PRO A 46 3.82 -13.30 6.13
C PRO A 46 2.40 -13.76 6.37
N GLU A 47 2.04 -14.85 5.70
CA GLU A 47 0.75 -15.53 5.62
C GLU A 47 -0.42 -14.81 6.31
N CYS A 48 -1.49 -14.52 5.56
CA CYS A 48 -2.83 -14.14 6.05
C CYS A 48 -3.43 -15.32 6.88
N ARG A 49 -2.68 -15.81 7.87
CA ARG A 49 -2.90 -16.91 8.81
C ARG A 49 -2.34 -16.42 10.14
N ASP A 50 -3.28 -16.00 10.97
CA ASP A 50 -3.20 -15.93 12.42
C ASP A 50 -2.09 -15.08 13.06
N GLY A 51 -2.51 -13.91 13.53
CA GLY A 51 -2.20 -13.45 14.89
C GLY A 51 -0.85 -12.79 15.12
N GLU A 52 0.09 -12.83 14.19
CA GLU A 52 1.32 -12.04 14.34
C GLU A 52 1.03 -10.57 14.05
N ALA A 53 1.45 -9.68 14.96
CA ALA A 53 1.34 -8.23 14.87
C ALA A 53 2.23 -7.72 13.73
N SER A 54 1.85 -8.02 12.50
CA SER A 54 2.49 -7.57 11.28
C SER A 54 2.35 -6.05 11.21
N ALA A 55 3.31 -5.32 10.64
CA ALA A 55 3.22 -3.85 10.47
C ALA A 55 2.15 -3.40 9.45
N VAL A 56 1.25 -4.31 9.10
CA VAL A 56 0.32 -4.29 7.99
C VAL A 56 -1.01 -3.66 8.36
N PRO A 57 -1.59 -3.89 9.56
CA PRO A 57 -2.80 -3.20 9.99
C PRO A 57 -2.64 -1.67 10.04
N PRO A 58 -1.52 -1.08 10.55
CA PRO A 58 -1.34 0.36 10.56
C PRO A 58 -1.27 0.97 9.15
N LEU A 59 -0.43 0.43 8.26
CA LEU A 59 -0.27 0.97 6.90
C LEU A 59 -1.56 0.83 6.09
N ALA A 60 -2.24 -0.32 6.17
CA ALA A 60 -3.51 -0.52 5.50
C ALA A 60 -4.59 0.43 6.01
N ALA A 61 -4.65 0.70 7.31
CA ALA A 61 -5.60 1.66 7.89
C ALA A 61 -5.33 3.08 7.39
N LEU A 62 -4.07 3.51 7.31
CA LEU A 62 -3.70 4.82 6.78
C LEU A 62 -4.05 4.97 5.29
N LEU A 63 -3.78 3.94 4.49
CA LEU A 63 -4.15 3.92 3.07
C LEU A 63 -5.67 3.94 2.87
N HIS A 64 -6.44 3.20 3.68
CA HIS A 64 -7.90 3.29 3.69
C HIS A 64 -8.40 4.67 4.11
N ALA A 65 -7.79 5.29 5.13
CA ALA A 65 -8.12 6.65 5.56
C ALA A 65 -7.82 7.69 4.46
N ALA A 66 -6.79 7.45 3.64
CA ALA A 66 -6.49 8.23 2.44
C ALA A 66 -7.43 7.94 1.24
N GLY A 67 -8.37 6.99 1.38
CA GLY A 67 -9.35 6.63 0.35
C GLY A 67 -8.86 5.62 -0.68
N ALA A 68 -7.71 4.98 -0.48
CA ALA A 68 -7.20 3.94 -1.37
C ALA A 68 -7.97 2.62 -1.19
N LEU A 69 -8.05 1.83 -2.25
CA LEU A 69 -8.62 0.48 -2.24
C LEU A 69 -7.49 -0.53 -2.01
N VAL A 70 -7.29 -0.93 -0.76
CA VAL A 70 -6.15 -1.77 -0.37
C VAL A 70 -6.50 -3.25 -0.40
N ARG A 71 -5.67 -4.06 -1.06
CA ARG A 71 -5.75 -5.52 -1.02
C ARG A 71 -4.42 -6.12 -0.62
N ALA A 72 -4.50 -7.21 0.12
CA ALA A 72 -3.36 -7.99 0.55
C ALA A 72 -3.10 -9.09 -0.48
N VAL A 73 -1.86 -9.25 -0.93
CA VAL A 73 -1.49 -10.39 -1.78
C VAL A 73 -1.03 -11.54 -0.89
N ALA A 74 -1.64 -12.70 -1.10
CA ALA A 74 -1.24 -13.94 -0.46
C ALA A 74 -1.07 -15.04 -1.54
N PRO A 75 0.17 -15.49 -1.82
CA PRO A 75 0.47 -16.39 -2.95
C PRO A 75 -0.25 -17.74 -2.88
N HIS A 76 -0.62 -18.16 -1.68
CA HIS A 76 -1.23 -19.46 -1.40
C HIS A 76 -2.65 -19.35 -0.84
N ALA A 77 -3.21 -18.14 -0.71
CA ALA A 77 -4.54 -17.99 -0.15
C ALA A 77 -5.62 -18.01 -1.23
N ALA A 78 -6.72 -18.72 -0.95
CA ALA A 78 -8.00 -18.41 -1.56
C ALA A 78 -8.44 -17.01 -1.10
N THR A 79 -9.25 -16.32 -1.92
CA THR A 79 -9.76 -15.00 -1.57
C THR A 79 -10.45 -15.05 -0.21
N ALA A 80 -9.92 -14.30 0.77
CA ALA A 80 -10.36 -14.35 2.16
C ALA A 80 -10.27 -12.96 2.79
N ALA A 81 -11.10 -12.70 3.79
CA ALA A 81 -10.98 -11.49 4.59
C ALA A 81 -9.89 -11.67 5.65
N HIS A 82 -8.90 -10.77 5.67
CA HIS A 82 -7.95 -10.64 6.76
C HIS A 82 -8.65 -10.07 8.00
N PRO A 83 -8.28 -10.46 9.23
CA PRO A 83 -8.76 -9.85 10.47
C PRO A 83 -8.58 -8.32 10.58
N ALA A 84 -7.77 -7.73 9.70
CA ALA A 84 -7.50 -6.30 9.64
C ALA A 84 -8.44 -5.56 8.66
N GLY A 85 -9.50 -6.23 8.18
CA GLY A 85 -10.42 -5.67 7.19
C GLY A 85 -9.85 -5.61 5.77
N LEU A 86 -8.75 -6.31 5.50
CA LEU A 86 -8.14 -6.39 4.17
C LEU A 86 -8.69 -7.56 3.37
N LEU A 87 -8.86 -7.37 2.07
CA LEU A 87 -9.14 -8.50 1.17
C LEU A 87 -7.82 -9.16 0.77
N CYS A 88 -7.61 -10.40 1.18
CA CYS A 88 -6.50 -11.24 0.72
C CYS A 88 -6.87 -11.80 -0.68
N VAL A 89 -6.02 -11.56 -1.68
CA VAL A 89 -6.18 -11.99 -3.08
C VAL A 89 -4.97 -12.80 -3.54
N PRO A 90 -5.16 -13.75 -4.49
CA PRO A 90 -4.04 -14.48 -5.06
C PRO A 90 -3.17 -13.56 -5.94
N LEU A 91 -1.86 -13.82 -5.98
CA LEU A 91 -0.96 -13.14 -6.89
C LEU A 91 -1.22 -13.61 -8.33
N THR A 92 -1.90 -12.78 -9.12
CA THR A 92 -2.20 -13.07 -10.51
C THR A 92 -1.84 -11.89 -11.40
N ALA A 93 -1.58 -12.15 -12.68
CA ALA A 93 -1.36 -11.10 -13.68
C ALA A 93 -2.55 -10.12 -13.74
N ARG A 94 -3.79 -10.63 -13.60
CA ARG A 94 -5.00 -9.80 -13.60
C ARG A 94 -4.99 -8.79 -12.45
N GLU A 95 -4.84 -9.27 -11.21
CA GLU A 95 -4.81 -8.37 -10.05
C GLU A 95 -3.67 -7.35 -10.15
N LEU A 96 -2.48 -7.74 -10.61
CA LEU A 96 -1.36 -6.82 -10.81
C LEU A 96 -1.62 -5.77 -11.88
N SER A 97 -2.21 -6.15 -13.02
CA SER A 97 -2.52 -5.24 -14.12
C SER A 97 -3.67 -4.28 -13.81
N GLU A 98 -4.57 -4.69 -12.93
CA GLU A 98 -5.69 -3.87 -12.45
C GLU A 98 -5.29 -2.96 -11.28
N ALA A 99 -4.08 -3.13 -10.73
CA ALA A 99 -3.58 -2.32 -9.64
C ALA A 99 -2.87 -1.08 -10.15
N ASP A 100 -3.20 0.06 -9.56
CA ASP A 100 -2.53 1.32 -9.82
C ASP A 100 -1.14 1.37 -9.16
N ALA A 101 -1.00 0.66 -8.02
CA ALA A 101 0.27 0.50 -7.34
C ALA A 101 0.42 -0.84 -6.62
N VAL A 102 1.67 -1.32 -6.56
CA VAL A 102 2.09 -2.48 -5.77
C VAL A 102 3.11 -2.00 -4.73
N VAL A 103 2.84 -2.24 -3.45
CA VAL A 103 3.74 -1.94 -2.35
C VAL A 103 4.44 -3.24 -1.92
N LEU A 104 5.77 -3.25 -2.00
CA LEU A 104 6.58 -4.36 -1.53
C LEU A 104 6.96 -4.15 -0.06
N LEU A 105 6.43 -5.01 0.82
CA LEU A 105 6.75 -5.05 2.24
C LEU A 105 7.81 -6.12 2.57
N ALA A 106 7.94 -7.12 1.70
CA ALA A 106 9.01 -8.11 1.74
C ALA A 106 9.60 -8.33 0.34
N THR A 107 10.77 -8.97 0.30
CA THR A 107 11.40 -9.35 -0.96
C THR A 107 10.54 -10.40 -1.66
N PRO A 108 10.09 -10.16 -2.91
CA PRO A 108 9.30 -11.14 -3.64
C PRO A 108 10.11 -12.42 -3.89
N GLY A 109 9.45 -13.56 -3.76
CA GLY A 109 9.99 -14.87 -4.11
C GLY A 109 10.29 -14.98 -5.61
N GLU A 110 11.03 -16.01 -6.00
CA GLU A 110 11.40 -16.23 -7.41
C GLU A 110 10.19 -16.37 -8.34
N ALA A 111 9.07 -16.91 -7.85
CA ALA A 111 7.84 -17.03 -8.61
C ALA A 111 7.06 -15.70 -8.73
N GLU A 112 7.20 -14.80 -7.76
CA GLU A 112 6.44 -13.55 -7.68
C GLU A 112 7.10 -12.42 -8.47
N ARG A 113 8.43 -12.34 -8.37
CA ARG A 113 9.26 -11.34 -9.04
C ARG A 113 8.94 -11.16 -10.53
N PRO A 114 8.92 -12.21 -11.38
CA PRO A 114 8.63 -12.04 -12.80
C PRO A 114 7.20 -11.59 -13.08
N LEU A 115 6.24 -11.87 -12.18
CA LEU A 115 4.87 -11.39 -12.31
C LEU A 115 4.80 -9.89 -12.00
N VAL A 116 5.39 -9.47 -10.89
CA VAL A 116 5.41 -8.05 -10.48
C VAL A 116 6.13 -7.20 -11.52
N GLU A 117 7.32 -7.61 -11.96
CA GLU A 117 8.10 -6.87 -12.97
C GLU A 117 7.38 -6.73 -14.31
N ARG A 118 6.55 -7.70 -14.67
CA ARG A 118 5.87 -7.72 -15.97
C ARG A 118 4.53 -6.98 -15.97
N TRP A 119 3.79 -7.02 -14.87
CA TRP A 119 2.37 -6.60 -14.84
C TRP A 119 2.08 -5.42 -13.93
N ALA A 120 2.95 -5.07 -12.98
CA ALA A 120 2.71 -3.95 -12.08
C ALA A 120 2.90 -2.61 -12.81
N ALA A 121 1.90 -1.73 -12.75
CA ALA A 121 1.98 -0.38 -13.32
C ALA A 121 2.95 0.53 -12.55
N TYR A 122 3.01 0.35 -11.23
CA TYR A 122 3.91 1.06 -10.35
C TYR A 122 4.27 0.17 -9.17
N VAL A 123 5.55 0.17 -8.79
CA VAL A 123 6.05 -0.58 -7.65
C VAL A 123 6.70 0.39 -6.67
N HIS A 124 6.18 0.44 -5.45
CA HIS A 124 6.77 1.16 -4.34
C HIS A 124 7.46 0.17 -3.39
N ASP A 125 8.77 0.30 -3.27
CA ASP A 125 9.56 -0.53 -2.36
C ASP A 125 9.55 0.08 -0.95
N ALA A 126 8.74 -0.51 -0.07
CA ALA A 126 8.57 -0.10 1.31
C ALA A 126 9.17 -1.12 2.29
N ARG A 127 10.11 -1.96 1.81
CA ARG A 127 10.75 -2.97 2.64
C ARG A 127 11.44 -2.28 3.82
N PRO A 128 11.23 -2.74 5.06
CA PRO A 128 11.96 -2.19 6.20
C PRO A 128 13.45 -2.39 5.95
N ALA A 129 14.24 -1.34 6.20
CA ALA A 129 15.69 -1.45 6.13
C ALA A 129 16.15 -2.65 6.96
N PRO A 130 17.15 -3.43 6.49
CA PRO A 130 17.66 -4.53 7.28
C PRO A 130 18.07 -3.99 8.65
N ARG A 131 17.47 -4.53 9.72
CA ARG A 131 17.91 -4.23 11.08
C ARG A 131 19.35 -4.68 11.19
N THR A 132 20.29 -3.75 11.04
CA THR A 132 21.67 -3.99 11.42
C THR A 132 21.66 -4.29 12.91
N PRO A 133 22.18 -5.45 13.36
CA PRO A 133 22.33 -5.68 14.79
C PRO A 133 23.26 -4.58 15.32
N ARG A 134 22.79 -3.81 16.30
CA ARG A 134 23.66 -2.93 17.08
C ARG A 134 24.55 -3.83 17.93
N THR A 135 25.80 -4.00 17.51
CA THR A 135 26.86 -4.60 18.31
C THR A 135 27.39 -3.59 19.32
#